data_AF-A0A6P2RHB6-F1
#
_entry.id   AF-A0A6P2RHB6-F1
#
_cell.length_a   1.000
_cell.length_b   1.000
_cell.length_c   1.000
_cell.angle_alpha   90.00
_cell.angle_beta   90.00
_cell.angle_gamma   90.00
#
_symmetry.space_group_name_H-M   'P 1'
#
loop_
_entity.id
_entity.type
_entity.pdbx_description
1 polymer ?
#
loop_
_entity_poly.entity_id
_entity_poly.type
_entity_poly.pdbx_seq_one_letter_code
_entity_poly.pdbx_strand_id
1 'polypeptide(L)'
;MKIGKILRFTGDVWKNHACCVVFMHEHDLTQRPAWSQKVVNAIVKAQLWARSHPQETAQLLSKDGTHRYSPHTLASLDRVLVPSASLADTYRASGAIRHADWHAKRIDFQPYPFPSYTEALVQRLKRTVVDGDSAFLASLDPAFAARDLVDDRFVRKSIDAVGGLTAFGQSGGFRREEIVVV
;
A
#
# COMPACT_ATOMS: atom_id res chain seq x y z
N MET A 1 -16.39 -26.84 9.42
CA MET A 1 -16.10 -26.07 10.64
C MET A 1 -15.99 -24.60 10.27
N LYS A 2 -16.71 -23.68 10.94
CA LYS A 2 -16.53 -22.22 10.73
C LYS A 2 -15.40 -21.74 11.65
N ILE A 3 -14.24 -21.42 11.07
CA ILE A 3 -13.01 -21.04 11.80
C ILE A 3 -13.04 -19.54 12.22
N GLY A 4 -13.86 -18.73 11.58
CA GLY A 4 -14.03 -17.32 11.89
C GLY A 4 -14.81 -16.57 10.81
N LYS A 5 -14.93 -15.25 10.96
CA LYS A 5 -15.49 -14.34 9.94
C LYS A 5 -14.66 -13.07 9.86
N ILE A 6 -14.66 -12.42 8.71
CA ILE A 6 -14.10 -11.07 8.58
C ILE A 6 -15.11 -10.08 9.16
N LEU A 7 -14.68 -9.30 10.15
CA LEU A 7 -15.52 -8.28 10.78
C LEU A 7 -15.53 -6.97 10.00
N ARG A 8 -14.35 -6.53 9.53
CA ARG A 8 -14.13 -5.29 8.80
C ARG A 8 -12.79 -5.37 8.08
N PHE A 9 -12.66 -4.66 6.97
CA PHE A 9 -11.38 -4.49 6.29
C PHE A 9 -10.69 -3.18 6.70
N THR A 10 -9.36 -3.15 6.65
CA THR A 10 -8.58 -1.94 6.95
C THR A 10 -8.89 -0.80 5.98
N GLY A 11 -9.14 -1.12 4.70
CA GLY A 11 -9.61 -0.15 3.70
C GLY A 11 -10.99 0.47 4.01
N ASP A 12 -11.80 -0.18 4.84
CA ASP A 12 -13.08 0.34 5.36
C ASP A 12 -12.91 1.17 6.65
N VAL A 13 -11.70 1.23 7.20
CA VAL A 13 -11.34 2.05 8.38
C VAL A 13 -10.57 3.30 7.92
N TRP A 14 -9.64 3.15 6.99
CA TRP A 14 -8.85 4.25 6.43
C TRP A 14 -8.80 4.10 4.91
N LYS A 15 -9.45 5.05 4.22
CA LYS A 15 -9.57 5.06 2.76
C LYS A 15 -8.18 5.06 2.13
N ASN A 16 -7.89 4.07 1.28
CA ASN A 16 -6.61 3.94 0.59
C ASN A 16 -5.39 3.96 1.54
N HIS A 17 -5.54 3.38 2.74
CA HIS A 17 -4.42 3.24 3.68
C HIS A 17 -3.21 2.57 3.04
N ALA A 18 -2.01 2.99 3.41
CA ALA A 18 -0.79 2.30 3.02
C ALA A 18 -0.61 1.05 3.89
N CYS A 19 -0.33 -0.09 3.27
CA CYS A 19 -0.09 -1.35 3.96
C CYS A 19 1.39 -1.70 4.04
N CYS A 20 2.08 -1.68 2.90
CA CYS A 20 3.48 -2.07 2.76
C CYS A 20 4.28 -0.93 2.11
N VAL A 21 5.52 -0.78 2.53
CA VAL A 21 6.47 0.22 2.03
C VAL A 21 7.82 -0.47 1.82
N VAL A 22 8.52 -0.04 0.77
CA VAL A 22 9.90 -0.46 0.50
C VAL A 22 10.84 0.60 1.06
N PHE A 23 11.80 0.15 1.87
CA PHE A 23 12.86 1.01 2.40
C PHE A 23 14.19 0.68 1.74
N MET A 24 15.03 1.69 1.60
CA MET A 24 16.40 1.59 1.12
C MET A 24 17.28 2.39 2.07
N HIS A 25 18.49 1.89 2.33
CA HIS A 25 19.42 2.56 3.22
C HIS A 25 19.84 3.91 2.62
N GLU A 26 19.85 4.99 3.42
CA GLU A 26 20.17 6.35 2.94
C GLU A 26 21.56 6.43 2.29
N HIS A 27 22.53 5.67 2.80
CA HIS A 27 23.85 5.53 2.17
C HIS A 27 23.77 5.17 0.67
N ASP A 28 22.81 4.34 0.27
CA ASP A 28 22.65 3.96 -1.14
C ASP A 28 21.99 5.06 -1.96
N LEU A 29 21.07 5.81 -1.35
CA LEU A 29 20.46 6.97 -1.99
C LEU A 29 21.51 8.05 -2.29
N THR A 30 22.49 8.21 -1.41
CA THR A 30 23.55 9.23 -1.54
C THR A 30 24.74 8.76 -2.38
N GLN A 31 25.28 7.56 -2.12
CA GLN A 31 26.51 7.08 -2.76
C GLN A 31 26.24 6.34 -4.08
N ARG A 32 25.04 5.78 -4.26
CA ARG A 32 24.68 4.97 -5.44
C ARG A 32 23.39 5.44 -6.12
N PRO A 33 23.18 6.75 -6.34
CA PRO A 33 21.89 7.30 -6.78
C PRO A 33 21.40 6.72 -8.11
N ALA A 34 22.30 6.46 -9.06
CA ALA A 34 21.93 5.86 -10.34
C ALA A 34 21.44 4.40 -10.19
N TRP A 35 22.01 3.64 -9.25
CA TRP A 35 21.56 2.29 -8.94
C TRP A 35 20.22 2.33 -8.20
N SER A 36 20.10 3.19 -7.18
CA SER A 36 18.87 3.40 -6.41
C SER A 36 17.70 3.77 -7.34
N GLN A 37 17.92 4.68 -8.29
CA GLN A 37 16.93 5.03 -9.30
C GLN A 37 16.49 3.81 -10.14
N LYS A 38 17.41 2.92 -10.53
CA LYS A 38 17.06 1.72 -11.31
C LYS A 38 16.25 0.72 -10.49
N VAL A 39 16.55 0.57 -9.21
CA VAL A 39 15.76 -0.28 -8.29
C VAL A 39 14.34 0.28 -8.16
N VAL A 40 14.19 1.58 -7.89
CA VAL A 40 12.87 2.22 -7.78
C VAL A 40 12.10 2.13 -9.10
N ASN A 41 12.77 2.31 -10.25
CA ASN A 41 12.16 2.11 -11.57
C ASN A 41 11.60 0.70 -11.73
N ALA A 42 12.34 -0.33 -11.32
CA ALA A 42 11.91 -1.72 -11.44
C ALA A 42 10.68 -2.00 -10.56
N ILE A 43 10.68 -1.50 -9.32
CA ILE A 43 9.55 -1.63 -8.39
C ILE A 43 8.30 -0.95 -8.95
N VAL A 44 8.41 0.31 -9.40
CA VAL A 44 7.27 1.07 -9.94
C VAL A 44 6.69 0.40 -11.19
N LYS A 45 7.55 -0.13 -12.08
CA LYS A 45 7.10 -0.90 -13.24
C LYS A 45 6.40 -2.20 -12.84
N ALA A 46 6.93 -2.93 -11.85
CA ALA A 46 6.31 -4.15 -11.34
C ALA A 46 4.94 -3.87 -10.70
N GLN A 47 4.84 -2.78 -9.92
CA GLN A 47 3.57 -2.32 -9.34
C GLN A 47 2.54 -1.98 -10.42
N LEU A 48 2.95 -1.26 -11.47
CA LEU A 48 2.07 -0.93 -12.59
C LEU A 48 1.62 -2.19 -13.34
N TRP A 49 2.55 -3.09 -13.64
CA TRP A 49 2.23 -4.35 -14.32
C TRP A 49 1.27 -5.21 -13.51
N ALA A 50 1.52 -5.37 -12.20
CA ALA A 50 0.68 -6.19 -11.32
C ALA A 50 -0.77 -5.69 -11.25
N ARG A 51 -0.95 -4.37 -11.40
CA ARG A 51 -2.28 -3.76 -11.43
C ARG A 51 -3.07 -4.04 -12.69
N SER A 52 -2.41 -4.14 -13.83
CA SER A 52 -3.05 -4.49 -15.10
C SER A 52 -3.12 -6.00 -15.34
N HIS A 53 -2.34 -6.80 -14.59
CA HIS A 53 -2.27 -8.26 -14.71
C HIS A 53 -2.50 -8.97 -13.36
N PRO A 54 -3.64 -8.73 -12.67
CA PRO A 54 -3.85 -9.27 -11.31
C PRO A 54 -3.94 -10.79 -11.28
N GLN A 55 -4.49 -11.43 -12.32
CA GLN A 55 -4.55 -12.90 -12.43
C GLN A 55 -3.17 -13.53 -12.59
N GLU A 56 -2.33 -12.95 -13.47
CA GLU A 56 -0.95 -13.43 -13.66
C GLU A 56 -0.10 -13.16 -12.42
N THR A 57 -0.36 -12.03 -11.73
CA THR A 57 0.27 -11.74 -10.43
C THR A 57 -0.06 -12.82 -9.40
N ALA A 58 -1.32 -13.25 -9.32
CA ALA A 58 -1.73 -14.34 -8.43
C ALA A 58 -1.02 -15.66 -8.77
N GLN A 59 -0.95 -16.01 -10.06
CA GLN A 59 -0.23 -17.20 -10.53
C GLN A 59 1.26 -17.14 -10.16
N LEU A 60 1.92 -16.02 -10.45
CA LEU A 60 3.35 -15.84 -10.21
C LEU A 60 3.69 -15.98 -8.72
N LEU A 61 2.87 -15.39 -7.85
CA LEU A 61 3.09 -15.40 -6.39
C LEU A 61 2.70 -16.72 -5.72
N SER A 62 1.83 -17.53 -6.34
CA SER A 62 1.34 -18.77 -5.74
C SER A 62 2.44 -19.81 -5.52
N LYS A 63 2.21 -20.72 -4.57
CA LYS A 63 3.05 -21.92 -4.37
C LYS A 63 3.07 -22.85 -5.60
N ASP A 64 2.07 -22.70 -6.47
CA ASP A 64 1.90 -23.46 -7.71
C ASP A 64 2.61 -22.75 -8.89
N GLY A 65 3.08 -21.51 -8.67
CA GLY A 65 3.87 -20.73 -9.63
C GLY A 65 5.31 -21.24 -9.72
N THR A 66 5.96 -20.96 -10.85
CA THR A 66 7.32 -21.44 -11.19
C THR A 66 8.35 -21.20 -10.09
N HIS A 67 8.29 -20.03 -9.44
CA HIS A 67 9.27 -19.61 -8.43
C HIS A 67 8.77 -19.74 -6.99
N ARG A 68 7.49 -20.09 -6.79
CA ARG A 68 6.89 -20.34 -5.47
C ARG A 68 7.16 -19.22 -4.46
N TYR A 69 6.95 -17.96 -4.86
CA TYR A 69 7.29 -16.79 -4.06
C TYR A 69 6.51 -16.68 -2.74
N SER A 70 5.38 -17.38 -2.61
CA SER A 70 4.61 -17.45 -1.37
C SER A 70 4.12 -18.88 -1.10
N PRO A 71 3.76 -19.20 0.15
CA PRO A 71 3.19 -20.50 0.48
C PRO A 71 1.69 -20.64 0.12
N HIS A 72 1.07 -19.60 -0.44
CA HIS A 72 -0.37 -19.55 -0.68
C HIS A 72 -0.77 -20.27 -1.98
N THR A 73 -1.94 -20.92 -1.99
CA THR A 73 -2.52 -21.51 -3.21
C THR A 73 -2.98 -20.41 -4.16
N LEU A 74 -3.03 -20.70 -5.46
CA LEU A 74 -3.62 -19.79 -6.45
C LEU A 74 -5.04 -19.34 -6.05
N ALA A 75 -5.90 -20.29 -5.69
CA ALA A 75 -7.27 -20.00 -5.28
C ALA A 75 -7.37 -19.05 -4.07
N SER A 76 -6.38 -19.06 -3.16
CA SER A 76 -6.34 -18.11 -2.04
C SER A 76 -5.95 -16.71 -2.51
N LEU A 77 -4.99 -16.62 -3.43
CA LEU A 77 -4.52 -15.35 -3.99
C LEU A 77 -5.57 -14.72 -4.91
N ASP A 78 -6.27 -15.50 -5.73
CA ASP A 78 -7.34 -15.02 -6.60
C ASP A 78 -8.45 -14.32 -5.82
N ARG A 79 -8.85 -14.87 -4.66
CA ARG A 79 -9.86 -14.23 -3.79
C ARG A 79 -9.48 -12.83 -3.32
N VAL A 80 -8.19 -12.49 -3.35
CA VAL A 80 -7.64 -11.25 -2.81
C VAL A 80 -7.19 -10.29 -3.92
N LEU A 81 -6.49 -10.79 -4.93
CA LEU A 81 -5.96 -10.01 -6.07
C LEU A 81 -6.99 -9.85 -7.20
N VAL A 82 -7.91 -10.80 -7.35
CA VAL A 82 -8.95 -10.82 -8.40
C VAL A 82 -10.33 -10.97 -7.74
N PRO A 83 -10.76 -10.02 -6.89
CA PRO A 83 -12.00 -10.17 -6.14
C PRO A 83 -13.22 -10.19 -7.07
N SER A 84 -14.05 -11.23 -6.95
CA SER A 84 -15.31 -11.33 -7.71
C SER A 84 -16.41 -10.44 -7.12
N ALA A 85 -17.38 -10.05 -7.97
CA ALA A 85 -18.56 -9.31 -7.53
C ALA A 85 -19.35 -10.07 -6.44
N SER A 86 -19.52 -11.39 -6.59
CA SER A 86 -20.21 -12.24 -5.61
C SER A 86 -19.53 -12.24 -4.23
N LEU A 87 -18.20 -12.20 -4.20
CA LEU A 87 -17.44 -12.13 -2.96
C LEU A 87 -17.59 -10.74 -2.32
N ALA A 88 -17.62 -9.67 -3.13
CA ALA A 88 -17.90 -8.32 -2.64
C ALA A 88 -19.32 -8.23 -2.04
N ASP A 89 -20.33 -8.82 -2.67
CA ASP A 89 -21.71 -8.90 -2.14
C ASP A 89 -21.76 -9.63 -0.81
N THR A 90 -21.05 -10.75 -0.71
CA THR A 90 -20.94 -11.51 0.55
C THR A 90 -20.41 -10.63 1.68
N TYR A 91 -19.38 -9.83 1.42
CA TYR A 91 -18.79 -8.94 2.43
C TYR A 91 -19.65 -7.70 2.74
N ARG A 92 -20.45 -7.22 1.79
CA ARG A 92 -21.47 -6.19 2.04
C ARG A 92 -22.56 -6.73 2.95
N ALA A 93 -23.12 -7.90 2.62
CA ALA A 93 -24.16 -8.55 3.40
C ALA A 93 -23.69 -8.91 4.82
N SER A 94 -22.42 -9.27 4.99
CA SER A 94 -21.86 -9.56 6.32
C SER A 94 -21.50 -8.31 7.13
N GLY A 95 -21.61 -7.11 6.55
CA GLY A 95 -21.21 -5.84 7.18
C GLY A 95 -19.70 -5.62 7.26
N ALA A 96 -18.89 -6.44 6.57
CA ALA A 96 -17.44 -6.32 6.53
C ALA A 96 -16.98 -5.17 5.62
N ILE A 97 -17.76 -4.86 4.58
CA ILE A 97 -17.65 -3.65 3.77
C ILE A 97 -18.78 -2.71 4.16
N ARG A 98 -18.44 -1.49 4.60
CA ARG A 98 -19.39 -0.44 5.01
C ARG A 98 -19.35 0.77 4.09
N HIS A 99 -18.19 1.05 3.49
CA HIS A 99 -17.96 2.21 2.61
C HIS A 99 -17.75 1.74 1.17
N ALA A 100 -18.78 1.14 0.58
CA ALA A 100 -18.69 0.59 -0.79
C ALA A 100 -18.47 1.69 -1.84
N ASP A 101 -18.92 2.91 -1.55
CA ASP A 101 -18.73 4.14 -2.33
C ASP A 101 -17.27 4.61 -2.39
N TRP A 102 -16.40 4.10 -1.51
CA TRP A 102 -14.97 4.42 -1.57
C TRP A 102 -14.27 3.69 -2.72
N HIS A 103 -14.90 2.67 -3.30
CA HIS A 103 -14.36 1.86 -4.40
C HIS A 103 -12.94 1.34 -4.10
N ALA A 104 -12.66 1.05 -2.82
CA ALA A 104 -11.36 0.57 -2.39
C ALA A 104 -11.08 -0.81 -2.98
N LYS A 105 -9.92 -0.97 -3.61
CA LYS A 105 -9.42 -2.28 -4.01
C LYS A 105 -8.96 -3.05 -2.79
N ARG A 106 -9.11 -4.38 -2.83
CA ARG A 106 -8.69 -5.28 -1.72
C ARG A 106 -7.18 -5.23 -1.51
N ILE A 107 -6.43 -5.37 -2.60
CA ILE A 107 -5.00 -5.12 -2.70
C ILE A 107 -4.82 -4.19 -3.91
N ASP A 108 -4.04 -3.13 -3.74
CA ASP A 108 -3.65 -2.23 -4.82
C ASP A 108 -2.16 -1.93 -4.72
N PHE A 109 -1.59 -1.49 -5.83
CA PHE A 109 -0.19 -1.10 -5.88
C PHE A 109 -0.09 0.39 -6.23
N GLN A 110 0.27 1.19 -5.23
CA GLN A 110 0.39 2.64 -5.35
C GLN A 110 1.83 3.03 -4.99
N PRO A 111 2.58 3.65 -5.92
CA PRO A 111 4.01 3.88 -5.74
C PRO A 111 4.32 5.07 -4.82
N TYR A 112 3.45 6.08 -4.78
CA TYR A 112 3.79 7.36 -4.16
C TYR A 112 3.48 7.37 -2.64
N PRO A 113 4.49 7.62 -1.79
CA PRO A 113 4.29 7.78 -0.34
C PRO A 113 3.77 9.19 -0.02
N PHE A 114 2.45 9.37 -0.03
CA PHE A 114 1.83 10.66 0.30
C PHE A 114 2.23 11.13 1.71
N PRO A 115 2.80 12.35 1.88
CA PRO A 115 3.24 12.85 3.19
C PRO A 115 2.12 12.86 4.24
N SER A 116 0.89 13.18 3.81
CA SER A 116 -0.29 13.21 4.68
C SER A 116 -0.58 11.87 5.35
N TYR A 117 -0.23 10.74 4.72
CA TYR A 117 -0.36 9.42 5.34
C TYR A 117 0.62 9.27 6.51
N THR A 118 1.90 9.60 6.30
CA THR A 118 2.92 9.54 7.35
C THR A 118 2.59 10.49 8.49
N GLU A 119 2.12 11.69 8.17
CA GLU A 119 1.67 12.67 9.17
C GLU A 119 0.52 12.11 10.02
N ALA A 120 -0.54 11.59 9.39
CA ALA A 120 -1.67 10.98 10.08
C ALA A 120 -1.25 9.74 10.89
N LEU A 121 -0.30 8.94 10.39
CA LEU A 121 0.23 7.78 11.09
C LEU A 121 0.97 8.21 12.37
N VAL A 122 1.85 9.20 12.30
CA VAL A 122 2.57 9.72 13.47
C VAL A 122 1.59 10.27 14.51
N GLN A 123 0.58 11.04 14.09
CA GLN A 123 -0.45 11.54 15.00
C GLN A 123 -1.19 10.42 15.73
N ARG A 124 -1.43 9.28 15.06
CA ARG A 124 -2.05 8.10 15.67
C ARG A 124 -1.10 7.37 16.60
N LEU A 125 0.16 7.18 16.22
CA LEU A 125 1.17 6.53 17.05
C LEU A 125 1.34 7.21 18.40
N LYS A 126 1.20 8.54 18.47
CA LYS A 126 1.20 9.30 19.75
C LYS A 126 0.11 8.86 20.74
N ARG A 127 -0.95 8.23 20.26
CA ARG A 127 -2.10 7.76 21.05
C ARG A 127 -2.20 6.24 21.09
N THR A 128 -1.27 5.55 20.43
CA THR A 128 -1.21 4.09 20.41
C THR A 128 -0.30 3.63 21.53
N VAL A 129 -0.72 2.61 22.27
CA VAL A 129 0.16 1.95 23.23
C VAL A 129 1.25 1.22 22.44
N VAL A 130 2.49 1.63 22.62
CA VAL A 130 3.68 1.05 21.98
C VAL A 130 4.56 0.45 23.06
N ASP A 131 5.02 -0.77 22.84
CA ASP A 131 5.97 -1.43 23.74
C ASP A 131 7.39 -0.84 23.54
N GLY A 132 8.17 -0.73 24.62
CA GLY A 132 9.48 -0.07 24.63
C GLY A 132 9.45 1.46 24.84
N ASP A 133 10.58 2.12 24.56
CA ASP A 133 10.69 3.58 24.72
C ASP A 133 9.95 4.32 23.60
N SER A 134 8.84 4.94 23.97
CA SER A 134 7.98 5.74 23.10
C SER A 134 7.96 7.22 23.46
N ALA A 135 8.82 7.68 24.39
CA ALA A 135 8.82 9.07 24.85
C ALA A 135 9.07 10.06 23.71
N PHE A 136 9.88 9.67 22.72
CA PHE A 136 10.14 10.49 21.52
C PHE A 136 8.90 10.74 20.66
N LEU A 137 7.91 9.84 20.66
CA LEU A 137 6.69 10.02 19.88
C LEU A 137 5.90 11.24 20.37
N ALA A 138 5.92 11.53 21.67
CA ALA A 138 5.19 12.66 22.24
C ALA A 138 5.63 14.00 21.59
N SER A 139 6.94 14.19 21.40
CA SER A 139 7.52 15.41 20.82
C SER A 139 7.67 15.39 19.29
N LEU A 140 7.60 14.22 18.64
CA LEU A 140 7.82 14.10 17.20
C LEU A 140 6.83 14.95 16.37
N ASP A 141 7.32 15.89 15.57
CA ASP A 141 6.51 16.62 14.60
C ASP A 141 6.15 15.69 13.42
N PRO A 142 4.86 15.42 13.15
CA PRO A 142 4.45 14.59 12.01
C PRO A 142 4.98 15.09 10.67
N ALA A 143 5.01 16.41 10.45
CA ALA A 143 5.42 16.99 9.18
C ALA A 143 6.94 16.86 8.99
N PHE A 144 7.71 17.01 10.07
CA PHE A 144 9.13 16.71 10.09
C PHE A 144 9.39 15.24 9.73
N ALA A 145 8.73 14.30 10.41
CA ALA A 145 8.91 12.86 10.16
C ALA A 145 8.62 12.47 8.71
N ALA A 146 7.56 13.04 8.11
CA ALA A 146 7.22 12.79 6.72
C ALA A 146 8.29 13.28 5.73
N ARG A 147 8.95 14.42 6.01
CA ARG A 147 10.03 14.95 5.17
C ARG A 147 11.37 14.25 5.39
N ASP A 148 11.65 13.85 6.62
CA ASP A 148 12.92 13.25 7.02
C ASP A 148 13.04 11.80 6.54
N LEU A 149 11.97 11.02 6.67
CA LEU A 149 11.99 9.59 6.34
C LEU A 149 11.83 9.28 4.85
N VAL A 150 11.40 10.24 4.03
CA VAL A 150 10.96 9.99 2.65
C VAL A 150 11.73 10.84 1.64
N ASP A 151 12.68 10.21 0.95
CA ASP A 151 13.26 10.78 -0.28
C ASP A 151 12.41 10.41 -1.50
N ASP A 152 11.50 11.31 -1.87
CA ASP A 152 10.55 11.05 -2.97
C ASP A 152 11.11 11.31 -4.39
N ARG A 153 12.36 11.77 -4.50
CA ARG A 153 12.96 12.18 -5.78
C ARG A 153 13.04 11.03 -6.78
N PHE A 154 13.37 9.83 -6.30
CA PHE A 154 13.50 8.65 -7.15
C PHE A 154 12.15 8.16 -7.65
N VAL A 155 11.16 8.08 -6.74
CA VAL A 155 9.84 7.55 -7.07
C VAL A 155 9.05 8.50 -7.96
N ARG A 156 9.17 9.82 -7.79
CA ARG A 156 8.58 10.81 -8.71
C ARG A 156 9.06 10.59 -10.14
N LYS A 157 10.38 10.50 -10.34
CA LYS A 157 10.97 10.23 -11.66
C LYS A 157 10.49 8.91 -12.26
N SER A 158 10.40 7.86 -11.44
CA SER A 158 9.90 6.56 -11.89
C SER A 158 8.43 6.60 -12.30
N ILE A 159 7.59 7.31 -11.53
CA ILE A 159 6.17 7.51 -11.83
C ILE A 159 6.00 8.29 -13.13
N ASP A 160 6.71 9.41 -13.29
CA ASP A 160 6.66 10.23 -14.51
C ASP A 160 7.07 9.40 -15.75
N ALA A 161 8.10 8.57 -15.62
CA ALA A 161 8.58 7.70 -16.70
C ALA A 161 7.60 6.61 -17.15
N VAL A 162 6.56 6.32 -16.36
CA VAL A 162 5.52 5.32 -16.71
C VAL A 162 4.16 5.96 -16.99
N GLY A 163 4.11 7.27 -17.24
CA GLY A 163 2.88 7.99 -17.59
C GLY A 163 2.25 8.76 -16.43
N GLY A 164 2.98 8.97 -15.34
CA GLY A 164 2.53 9.76 -14.20
C GLY A 164 1.56 9.03 -13.27
N LEU A 165 1.03 9.75 -12.29
CA LEU A 165 0.08 9.22 -11.30
C LEU A 165 -1.24 8.71 -11.94
N THR A 166 -1.59 9.20 -13.12
CA THR A 166 -2.78 8.76 -13.87
C THR A 166 -2.67 7.31 -14.33
N ALA A 167 -1.45 6.82 -14.65
CA ALA A 167 -1.22 5.39 -14.91
C ALA A 167 -1.58 4.51 -13.69
N PHE A 168 -1.54 5.10 -12.50
CA PHE A 168 -1.94 4.50 -11.24
C PHE A 168 -3.36 4.87 -10.80
N GLY A 169 -4.19 5.42 -11.70
CA GLY A 169 -5.58 5.79 -11.42
C GLY A 169 -5.71 6.87 -10.34
N GLN A 170 -4.65 7.63 -10.07
CA GLN A 170 -4.65 8.74 -9.13
C GLN A 170 -4.85 10.05 -9.90
N SER A 171 -5.73 10.90 -9.38
CA SER A 171 -5.98 12.26 -9.87
C SER A 171 -5.70 13.26 -8.73
N GLY A 172 -5.39 14.52 -9.04
CA GLY A 172 -5.10 15.53 -8.02
C GLY A 172 -3.62 15.66 -7.61
N GLY A 173 -2.72 14.97 -8.29
CA GLY A 173 -1.27 15.10 -8.11
C GLY A 173 -0.74 14.43 -6.83
N PHE A 174 0.35 14.95 -6.29
CA PHE A 174 1.09 14.35 -5.17
C PHE A 174 0.58 14.79 -3.78
N ARG A 175 -0.68 15.21 -3.70
CA ARG A 175 -1.36 15.57 -2.46
C ARG A 175 -2.59 14.69 -2.28
N ARG A 176 -2.86 14.31 -1.05
CA ARG A 176 -4.00 13.47 -0.68
C ARG A 176 -4.51 13.88 0.68
N GLU A 177 -5.83 13.94 0.83
CA GLU A 177 -6.48 14.07 2.14
C GLU A 177 -6.78 12.68 2.68
N GLU A 178 -6.44 12.44 3.95
CA GLU A 178 -6.65 11.16 4.61
C GLU A 178 -8.05 11.08 5.21
N ILE A 179 -8.82 10.06 4.81
CA ILE A 179 -10.17 9.82 5.34
C ILE A 179 -10.12 8.59 6.26
N VAL A 180 -10.36 8.81 7.55
CA VAL A 180 -10.35 7.74 8.57
C VAL A 180 -11.65 7.76 9.37
N VAL A 181 -12.25 6.59 9.51
CA VAL A 181 -13.56 6.35 10.14
C VAL A 181 -13.38 5.29 11.22
N VAL A 182 -13.04 5.78 12.43
CA VAL A 182 -12.82 4.95 13.62
C VAL A 182 -14.14 4.73 14.34
#